data_AF-T1DA23-F1
#
_entry.id   AF-T1DA23-F1
#
_cell.length_a   1.000
_cell.length_b   1.000
_cell.length_c   1.000
_cell.angle_alpha   90.00
_cell.angle_beta   90.00
_cell.angle_gamma   90.00
#
_symmetry.space_group_name_H-M   'P 1'
#
loop_
_entity.id
_entity.type
_entity.pdbx_description
1 polymer ?
#
loop_
_entity_poly.entity_id
_entity_poly.type
_entity_poly.pdbx_seq_one_letter_code
_entity_poly.pdbx_strand_id
1 'polypeptide(L)' 'MESVRRVSPAVRVLCGAGIHTRQDVSTALELGSQGILVASAVASAPDPKAAMTELARGF' A
#
# COMPACT_ATOMS: atom_id res chain seq x y z
N MET A 1 2.46 13.77 -2.45
CA MET A 1 2.61 13.65 -0.97
C MET A 1 3.21 14.90 -0.32
N GLU A 2 3.96 15.69 -1.08
CA GLU A 2 4.58 16.95 -0.64
C GLU A 2 3.62 17.93 0.03
N SER A 3 2.41 18.14 -0.52
CA SER A 3 1.41 19.04 0.08
C SER A 3 1.02 18.63 1.51
N VAL A 4 0.92 17.31 1.78
CA VAL A 4 0.61 16.82 3.13
C VAL A 4 1.81 17.04 4.05
N ARG A 5 3.03 16.75 3.59
CA ARG A 5 4.28 16.97 4.37
C ARG A 5 4.48 18.43 4.74
N ARG A 6 4.11 19.36 3.86
CA ARG A 6 4.14 20.81 4.14
C ARG A 6 3.20 21.23 5.27
N VAL A 7 2.03 20.58 5.38
CA VAL A 7 1.04 20.90 6.41
C VAL A 7 1.36 20.21 7.73
N SER A 8 1.71 18.92 7.69
CA SER A 8 2.10 18.17 8.88
C SER A 8 3.07 17.05 8.53
N PRO A 9 4.38 17.21 8.81
CA PRO A 9 5.38 16.19 8.48
C PRO A 9 5.28 14.92 9.34
N ALA A 10 4.56 14.97 10.47
CA ALA A 10 4.35 13.83 11.35
C ALA A 10 3.26 12.85 10.83
N VAL A 11 2.41 13.29 9.90
CA VAL A 11 1.33 12.46 9.36
C VAL A 11 1.91 11.50 8.32
N ARG A 12 1.69 10.20 8.54
CA ARG A 12 2.06 9.17 7.56
C ARG A 12 1.05 9.11 6.41
N VAL A 13 1.53 9.14 5.18
CA VAL A 13 0.69 9.06 3.97
C VAL A 13 0.71 7.64 3.44
N LEU A 14 -0.46 7.01 3.35
CA LEU A 14 -0.66 5.68 2.79
C LEU A 14 -1.33 5.76 1.42
N CYS A 15 -1.00 4.86 0.51
CA CYS A 15 -1.65 4.71 -0.79
C CYS A 15 -2.67 3.56 -0.75
N GLY A 16 -3.79 3.70 -1.43
CA GLY A 16 -4.83 2.67 -1.44
C GLY A 16 -5.70 2.75 -2.69
N ALA A 17 -6.70 1.89 -2.75
CA ALA A 17 -7.56 1.63 -3.92
C ALA A 17 -6.80 1.07 -5.13
N GLY A 18 -7.07 -0.18 -5.48
CA GLY A 18 -6.48 -0.84 -6.66
C GLY A 18 -5.11 -1.50 -6.43
N ILE A 19 -4.66 -1.68 -5.18
CA ILE A 19 -3.44 -2.43 -4.87
C ILE A 19 -3.75 -3.94 -4.91
N HIS A 20 -3.23 -4.66 -5.90
CA HIS A 20 -3.47 -6.10 -6.09
C HIS A 20 -2.20 -6.93 -6.26
N THR A 21 -1.06 -6.28 -6.54
CA THR A 21 0.19 -6.94 -6.84
C THR A 21 1.35 -6.35 -6.04
N ARG A 22 2.46 -7.08 -5.99
CA ARG A 22 3.74 -6.59 -5.45
C ARG A 22 4.23 -5.31 -6.13
N GLN A 23 4.01 -5.22 -7.44
CA GLN A 23 4.43 -4.06 -8.21
C GLN A 23 3.66 -2.81 -7.78
N ASP A 24 2.35 -2.93 -7.53
CA ASP A 24 1.55 -1.81 -7.02
C ASP A 24 2.10 -1.30 -5.66
N VAL A 25 2.55 -2.22 -4.80
CA VAL A 25 3.20 -1.87 -3.52
C VAL A 25 4.52 -1.12 -3.76
N SER A 26 5.41 -1.66 -4.58
CA SER A 26 6.71 -1.02 -4.91
C SER A 26 6.49 0.37 -5.49
N THR A 27 5.60 0.51 -6.47
CA THR A 27 5.28 1.79 -7.10
C THR A 27 4.71 2.79 -6.10
N ALA A 28 3.82 2.36 -5.18
CA ALA A 28 3.31 3.25 -4.14
C ALA A 28 4.44 3.79 -3.24
N LEU A 29 5.41 2.95 -2.87
CA LEU A 29 6.57 3.34 -2.07
C LEU A 29 7.51 4.28 -2.84
N GLU A 30 7.80 3.98 -4.11
CA GLU A 30 8.60 4.82 -5.01
C GLU A 30 8.00 6.23 -5.17
N LEU A 31 6.68 6.34 -5.23
CA LEU A 31 5.94 7.61 -5.29
C LEU A 31 5.89 8.35 -3.93
N GLY A 32 6.54 7.80 -2.91
CA GLY A 32 6.76 8.42 -1.61
C GLY A 32 5.79 8.00 -0.52
N SER A 33 4.95 6.98 -0.76
CA SER A 33 4.04 6.45 0.25
C SER A 33 4.80 5.74 1.36
N GLN A 34 4.22 5.75 2.56
CA GLN A 34 4.80 5.11 3.73
C GLN A 34 4.11 3.78 4.07
N GLY A 35 3.27 3.30 3.15
CA GLY A 35 2.59 2.02 3.24
C GLY A 35 1.32 1.99 2.40
N ILE A 36 0.62 0.87 2.42
CA ILE A 36 -0.59 0.65 1.62
C ILE A 36 -1.82 0.35 2.48
N LEU A 37 -3.00 0.61 1.92
CA LEU A 37 -4.30 0.17 2.42
C LEU A 37 -4.95 -0.77 1.41
N VAL A 38 -5.36 -1.95 1.85
CA VAL A 38 -5.93 -3.01 1.00
C VAL A 38 -7.27 -3.49 1.53
N ALA A 39 -8.14 -3.91 0.62
CA ALA A 39 -9.46 -4.43 0.94
C ALA A 39 -9.72 -5.73 0.18
N SER A 40 -10.37 -5.67 -0.98
CA SER A 40 -10.81 -6.85 -1.77
C SER A 40 -9.65 -7.77 -2.18
N ALA A 41 -8.46 -7.22 -2.43
CA ALA A 41 -7.26 -8.00 -2.78
C ALA A 41 -6.88 -9.05 -1.72
N VAL A 42 -7.25 -8.84 -0.46
CA VAL A 42 -7.00 -9.77 0.65
C VAL A 42 -8.30 -10.35 1.20
N ALA A 43 -9.29 -9.49 1.49
CA ALA A 43 -10.54 -9.90 2.14
C ALA A 43 -11.40 -10.82 1.27
N SER A 44 -11.26 -10.74 -0.05
CA SER A 44 -12.00 -11.58 -1.01
C SER A 44 -11.14 -12.67 -1.64
N ALA A 45 -9.88 -12.84 -1.20
CA ALA A 45 -8.98 -13.85 -1.76
C ALA A 45 -9.35 -15.26 -1.27
N PRO A 46 -9.18 -16.30 -2.09
CA PRO A 46 -9.36 -17.69 -1.66
C PRO A 46 -8.44 -18.10 -0.51
N ASP A 47 -7.22 -17.55 -0.49
CA ASP A 47 -6.26 -17.66 0.61
C ASP A 47 -5.78 -16.26 1.02
N PRO A 48 -6.44 -15.63 2.01
CA PRO A 48 -6.08 -14.29 2.48
C PRO A 48 -4.65 -14.20 3.02
N LYS A 49 -4.12 -15.29 3.59
CA LYS A 49 -2.75 -15.30 4.13
C LYS A 49 -1.74 -15.29 3.01
N ALA A 50 -1.93 -16.10 1.97
CA ALA A 50 -1.08 -16.09 0.79
C ALA A 50 -1.15 -14.73 0.08
N ALA A 51 -2.34 -14.17 -0.11
CA ALA A 51 -2.53 -12.85 -0.72
C ALA A 51 -1.83 -11.73 0.07
N MET A 52 -2.01 -11.70 1.40
CA MET A 52 -1.30 -10.75 2.26
C MET A 52 0.22 -10.92 2.17
N THR A 53 0.71 -12.16 2.22
CA THR A 53 2.15 -12.46 2.13
C THR A 53 2.73 -12.03 0.79
N GLU A 54 1.97 -12.19 -0.29
CA GLU A 54 2.38 -11.77 -1.61
C GLU A 54 2.54 -10.25 -1.68
N LEU A 55 1.57 -9.48 -1.18
CA LEU A 55 1.68 -8.01 -1.11
C LEU A 55 2.82 -7.56 -0.18
N ALA A 56 3.02 -8.23 0.95
CA ALA A 56 4.06 -7.91 1.91
C ALA A 56 5.49 -8.05 1.35
N ARG A 57 5.68 -8.87 0.31
CA ARG A 57 6.96 -9.01 -0.41
C ARG A 57 7.29 -7.84 -1.34
N GLY A 58 6.37 -6.87 -1.49
CA GLY A 58 6.60 -5.64 -2.25
C GLY A 58 7.17 -4.49 -1.41
N PHE A 59 7.45 -4.72 -0.12
CA PHE A 59 8.18 -3.81 0.77
C PHE A 59 9.66 -4.21 0.83
#